data_AF-A0A9J7DS19-F1
#
_entry.id   AF-A0A9J7DS19-F1
#
_cell.length_a   1.000
_cell.length_b   1.000
_cell.length_c   1.000
_cell.angle_alpha   90.00
_cell.angle_beta   90.00
_cell.angle_gamma   90.00
#
_symmetry.space_group_name_H-M   'P 1'
#
loop_
_entity.id
_entity.type
_entity.pdbx_description
1 polymer ?
#
loop_
_entity_poly.entity_id
_entity_poly.type
_entity_poly.pdbx_seq_one_letter_code
_entity_poly.pdbx_strand_id
1 'polypeptide(L)'
;MTPFLILFVITLVNSEGTGNDTKCDGFQANFNLKDVIGEWQVVAIIPEKLFPEKQVTCYKVEISETDGASLRWLINKTIDSPKEFLPNDTNGIIVRQRYHTENPFDVWSKSIQGVNGCFQQVLSLDISKKDIHKALRHDAMMQLHLLEVKGSEPFLMQMLWGRMIALVIYRRKPEVTQDELKPVFELITKLRGAQRLPKICENPLRDILVF
;
A
#
# COMPACT_ATOMS: atom_id res chain seq x y z
N MET A 1 25.56 54.03 -32.88
CA MET A 1 25.50 53.21 -31.64
C MET A 1 24.21 52.43 -31.66
N THR A 2 24.27 51.17 -32.10
CA THR A 2 23.14 50.23 -32.13
C THR A 2 23.23 49.32 -30.90
N PRO A 3 22.14 49.07 -30.16
CA PRO A 3 22.20 48.14 -29.04
C PRO A 3 22.11 46.70 -29.54
N PHE A 4 23.11 45.89 -29.20
CA PHE A 4 23.04 44.43 -29.33
C PHE A 4 22.19 43.89 -28.19
N LEU A 5 20.98 43.42 -28.52
CA LEU A 5 20.17 42.57 -27.64
C LEU A 5 20.71 41.14 -27.72
N ILE A 6 21.47 40.72 -26.70
CA ILE A 6 21.87 39.32 -26.53
C ILE A 6 20.67 38.55 -25.99
N LEU A 7 19.99 37.84 -26.89
CA LEU A 7 18.91 36.91 -26.56
C LEU A 7 19.52 35.66 -25.92
N PHE A 8 19.45 35.53 -24.60
CA PHE A 8 19.74 34.28 -23.90
C PHE A 8 18.62 33.29 -24.21
N VAL A 9 18.81 32.45 -25.23
CA VAL A 9 18.00 31.25 -25.43
C VAL A 9 18.43 30.26 -24.34
N ILE A 10 17.74 30.30 -23.21
CA ILE A 10 17.77 29.19 -22.26
C ILE A 10 17.13 28.02 -23.00
N THR A 11 17.95 27.13 -23.53
CA THR A 11 17.49 25.83 -24.00
C THR A 11 16.97 25.10 -22.77
N LEU A 12 15.65 25.20 -22.55
CA LEU A 12 14.91 24.22 -21.78
C LEU A 12 15.15 22.88 -22.48
N VAL A 13 16.16 22.16 -22.04
CA VAL A 13 16.26 20.74 -22.32
C VAL A 13 15.05 20.16 -21.60
N ASN A 14 13.96 19.96 -22.34
CA ASN A 14 12.96 19.00 -21.96
C ASN A 14 13.72 17.67 -21.88
N SER A 15 14.19 17.35 -20.68
CA SER A 15 14.35 15.97 -20.27
C SER A 15 12.95 15.39 -20.37
N GLU A 16 12.60 14.93 -21.57
CA GLU A 16 11.65 13.84 -21.73
C GLU A 16 12.25 12.70 -20.91
N GLY A 17 11.91 12.70 -19.62
CA GLY A 17 12.11 11.55 -18.77
C GLY A 17 11.45 10.42 -19.53
N THR A 18 12.27 9.48 -20.00
CA THR A 18 11.82 8.21 -20.53
C THR A 18 10.96 7.60 -19.45
N GLY A 19 9.65 7.84 -19.54
CA GLY A 19 8.62 7.27 -18.72
C GLY A 19 8.57 5.79 -19.06
N ASN A 20 9.51 5.04 -18.51
CA ASN A 20 9.26 3.64 -18.24
C ASN A 20 8.25 3.67 -17.10
N ASP A 21 6.97 3.73 -17.49
CA ASP A 21 5.79 3.78 -16.65
C ASP A 21 5.59 2.40 -15.98
N THR A 22 6.63 1.93 -15.30
CA THR A 22 6.64 0.65 -14.61
C THR A 22 5.82 0.82 -13.35
N LYS A 23 4.60 0.32 -13.39
CA LYS A 23 3.74 0.06 -12.23
C LYS A 23 4.59 -0.35 -11.01
N CYS A 24 4.47 0.39 -9.89
CA CYS A 24 5.33 0.28 -8.69
C CYS A 24 6.80 0.72 -8.86
N ASP A 25 7.06 1.76 -9.67
CA ASP A 25 8.38 2.40 -9.92
C ASP A 25 9.53 1.45 -10.26
N GLY A 26 9.24 0.26 -10.82
CA GLY A 26 10.25 -0.71 -11.22
C GLY A 26 11.00 -1.40 -10.07
N PHE A 27 10.58 -1.18 -8.82
CA PHE A 27 11.18 -1.84 -7.67
C PHE A 27 10.78 -3.33 -7.63
N GLN A 28 11.77 -4.21 -7.50
CA GLN A 28 11.54 -5.64 -7.30
C GLN A 28 11.46 -5.92 -5.80
N ALA A 29 10.24 -6.17 -5.30
CA ALA A 29 10.08 -6.50 -3.90
C ALA A 29 10.58 -7.92 -3.60
N ASN A 30 11.22 -8.09 -2.44
CA ASN A 30 11.31 -9.38 -1.79
C ASN A 30 9.92 -9.74 -1.30
N PHE A 31 9.20 -10.56 -2.06
CA PHE A 31 7.82 -10.95 -1.76
C PHE A 31 7.65 -12.45 -1.97
N ASN A 32 7.08 -13.10 -0.97
CA ASN A 32 6.61 -14.47 -1.02
C ASN A 32 5.24 -14.51 -0.34
N LEU A 33 4.20 -14.88 -1.09
CA LEU A 33 2.83 -14.87 -0.62
C LEU A 33 2.63 -15.74 0.63
N LYS A 34 3.28 -16.90 0.71
CA LYS A 34 3.15 -17.82 1.86
C LYS A 34 3.63 -17.18 3.16
N ASP A 35 4.68 -16.37 3.09
CA ASP A 35 5.27 -15.70 4.25
C ASP A 35 4.45 -14.47 4.67
N VAL A 36 3.67 -13.92 3.73
CA VAL A 36 2.78 -12.76 3.95
C VAL A 36 1.40 -13.15 4.48
N ILE A 37 0.89 -14.35 4.20
CA ILE A 37 -0.43 -14.79 4.69
C ILE A 37 -0.48 -14.79 6.23
N GLY A 38 -1.66 -14.46 6.78
CA GLY A 38 -1.97 -14.50 8.21
C GLY A 38 -2.08 -13.12 8.85
N GLU A 39 -1.96 -13.11 10.17
CA GLU A 39 -2.17 -11.91 10.99
C GLU A 39 -0.93 -11.00 11.04
N TRP A 40 -1.16 -9.70 10.85
CA TRP A 40 -0.16 -8.64 10.96
C TRP A 40 -0.69 -7.48 11.78
N GLN A 41 0.18 -6.85 12.57
CA GLN A 41 -0.11 -5.67 13.35
C GLN A 41 0.55 -4.47 12.68
N VAL A 42 -0.20 -3.41 12.42
CA VAL A 42 0.37 -2.11 12.04
C VAL A 42 1.09 -1.55 13.25
N VAL A 43 2.41 -1.37 13.14
CA VAL A 43 3.24 -0.85 14.24
C VAL A 43 3.71 0.58 13.99
N ALA A 44 3.77 1.00 12.72
CA ALA A 44 4.19 2.34 12.36
C ALA A 44 3.74 2.71 10.94
N ILE A 45 3.78 4.00 10.62
CA ILE A 45 3.67 4.50 9.25
C ILE A 45 4.78 5.51 8.96
N ILE A 46 5.10 5.68 7.67
CA ILE A 46 5.86 6.83 7.18
C ILE A 46 4.88 7.73 6.43
N PRO A 47 4.58 8.93 6.98
CA PRO A 47 3.63 9.84 6.38
C PRO A 47 4.21 10.60 5.18
N GLU A 48 3.37 10.98 4.23
CA GLU A 48 3.71 11.96 3.21
C GLU A 48 3.67 13.39 3.76
N LYS A 49 4.14 14.36 2.96
CA LYS A 49 4.20 15.78 3.33
C LYS A 49 2.86 16.36 3.78
N LEU A 50 1.76 15.96 3.14
CA LEU A 50 0.41 16.46 3.40
C LEU A 50 -0.34 15.67 4.49
N PHE A 51 0.29 14.67 5.11
CA PHE A 51 -0.35 13.91 6.17
C PHE A 51 -0.60 14.81 7.40
N PRO A 52 -1.82 14.80 7.96
CA PRO A 52 -2.14 15.64 9.12
C PRO A 52 -1.34 15.23 10.36
N GLU A 53 -1.07 16.19 11.24
CA GLU A 53 -0.45 15.90 12.55
C GLU A 53 -1.45 15.24 13.49
N LYS A 54 -1.71 13.95 13.27
CA LYS A 54 -2.56 13.10 14.09
C LYS A 54 -1.80 11.86 14.54
N GLN A 55 -2.27 11.29 15.66
CA GLN A 55 -1.83 9.98 16.12
C GLN A 55 -2.23 8.89 15.13
N VAL A 56 -1.45 7.82 15.12
CA VAL A 56 -1.64 6.65 14.26
C VAL A 56 -2.17 5.53 15.13
N THR A 57 -3.34 5.00 14.76
CA THR A 57 -3.95 3.90 15.50
C THR A 57 -3.29 2.58 15.11
N CYS A 58 -2.88 1.77 16.08
CA CYS A 58 -2.42 0.41 15.80
C CYS A 58 -3.66 -0.45 15.55
N TYR A 59 -3.66 -1.19 14.45
CA TYR A 59 -4.72 -2.15 14.15
C TYR A 59 -4.16 -3.40 13.51
N LYS A 60 -4.95 -4.45 13.61
CA LYS A 60 -4.69 -5.74 12.99
C LYS A 60 -5.12 -5.73 11.53
N VAL A 61 -4.33 -6.39 10.69
CA VAL A 61 -4.67 -6.74 9.32
C VAL A 61 -4.48 -8.24 9.13
N GLU A 62 -5.52 -8.92 8.64
CA GLU A 62 -5.43 -10.31 8.23
C GLU A 62 -5.26 -10.38 6.71
N ILE A 63 -4.18 -11.02 6.26
CA ILE A 63 -3.86 -11.17 4.84
C ILE A 63 -4.15 -12.60 4.39
N SER A 64 -4.90 -12.75 3.30
CA SER A 64 -5.25 -14.04 2.72
C SER A 64 -5.16 -14.01 1.19
N GLU A 65 -5.01 -15.19 0.59
CA GLU A 65 -5.04 -15.38 -0.85
C GLU A 65 -6.45 -15.75 -1.33
N THR A 66 -6.82 -15.25 -2.50
CA THR A 66 -7.96 -15.72 -3.27
C THR A 66 -7.65 -15.67 -4.77
N ASP A 67 -8.55 -16.18 -5.60
CA ASP A 67 -8.42 -16.16 -7.06
C ASP A 67 -9.34 -15.10 -7.69
N GLY A 68 -9.05 -14.78 -8.96
CA GLY A 68 -9.85 -13.79 -9.70
C GLY A 68 -11.30 -14.23 -9.94
N ALA A 69 -11.58 -15.54 -9.98
CA ALA A 69 -12.92 -16.07 -10.18
C ALA A 69 -13.81 -15.84 -8.95
N SER A 70 -13.27 -16.07 -7.75
CA SER A 70 -13.92 -15.85 -6.46
C SER A 70 -14.17 -14.36 -6.23
N LEU A 71 -13.20 -13.50 -6.55
CA LEU A 71 -13.40 -12.05 -6.52
C LEU A 71 -14.51 -11.61 -7.48
N ARG A 72 -14.52 -12.14 -8.72
CA ARG A 72 -15.55 -11.84 -9.71
C ARG A 72 -16.93 -12.28 -9.24
N TRP A 73 -17.04 -13.47 -8.63
CA TRP A 73 -18.29 -13.94 -8.04
C TRP A 73 -18.76 -13.00 -6.91
N LEU A 74 -17.85 -12.58 -6.01
CA LEU A 74 -18.16 -11.63 -4.94
C LEU A 74 -18.69 -10.32 -5.51
N ILE A 75 -17.98 -9.71 -6.46
CA ILE A 75 -18.39 -8.46 -7.12
C ILE A 75 -19.79 -8.60 -7.73
N ASN A 76 -20.06 -9.70 -8.43
CA ASN A 76 -21.37 -9.93 -9.06
C ASN A 76 -22.51 -10.12 -8.05
N LYS A 77 -22.21 -10.63 -6.85
CA LYS A 77 -23.20 -10.86 -5.79
C LYS A 77 -23.43 -9.64 -4.93
N THR A 78 -22.40 -8.82 -4.79
CA THR A 78 -22.43 -7.68 -3.89
C THR A 78 -22.80 -6.41 -4.64
N ILE A 79 -22.31 -6.13 -5.85
CA ILE A 79 -22.46 -4.82 -6.48
C ILE A 79 -23.55 -4.85 -7.57
N ASP A 80 -24.54 -3.95 -7.47
CA ASP A 80 -25.67 -3.85 -8.42
C ASP A 80 -25.24 -3.50 -9.86
N SER A 81 -24.13 -2.77 -10.02
CA SER A 81 -23.54 -2.40 -11.31
C SER A 81 -22.08 -2.90 -11.42
N PRO A 82 -21.86 -4.22 -11.57
CA PRO A 82 -20.56 -4.83 -11.34
C PRO A 82 -19.53 -4.55 -12.46
N LYS A 83 -19.99 -4.18 -13.67
CA LYS A 83 -19.15 -4.07 -14.87
C LYS A 83 -17.93 -3.16 -14.69
N GLU A 84 -18.04 -2.12 -13.88
CA GLU A 84 -16.96 -1.14 -13.65
C GLU A 84 -15.89 -1.62 -12.65
N PHE A 85 -16.22 -2.65 -11.87
CA PHE A 85 -15.36 -3.23 -10.82
C PHE A 85 -14.76 -4.58 -11.23
N LEU A 86 -15.31 -5.21 -12.27
CA LEU A 86 -14.82 -6.48 -12.75
C LEU A 86 -13.37 -6.35 -13.25
N PRO A 87 -12.45 -7.19 -12.75
CA PRO A 87 -11.10 -7.21 -13.29
C PRO A 87 -11.15 -7.66 -14.76
N ASN A 88 -10.37 -6.99 -15.62
CA ASN A 88 -10.31 -7.27 -17.06
C ASN A 88 -9.85 -8.69 -17.40
N ASP A 89 -9.17 -9.34 -16.45
CA ASP A 89 -8.65 -10.72 -16.56
C ASP A 89 -8.79 -11.41 -15.20
N THR A 90 -9.07 -12.71 -15.20
CA THR A 90 -9.18 -13.55 -14.00
C THR A 90 -7.87 -14.17 -13.54
N ASN A 91 -6.82 -14.12 -14.37
CA ASN A 91 -5.51 -14.67 -14.00
C ASN A 91 -4.75 -13.74 -13.05
N GLY A 92 -3.89 -14.33 -12.21
CA GLY A 92 -3.06 -13.63 -11.24
C GLY A 92 -3.55 -13.81 -9.80
N ILE A 93 -2.62 -13.65 -8.87
CA ILE A 93 -2.87 -13.73 -7.42
C ILE A 93 -3.74 -12.55 -7.02
N ILE A 94 -4.78 -12.81 -6.21
CA ILE A 94 -5.52 -11.78 -5.49
C ILE A 94 -5.15 -11.88 -4.01
N VAL A 95 -4.69 -10.76 -3.45
CA VAL A 95 -4.49 -10.63 -2.01
C VAL A 95 -5.68 -9.91 -1.42
N ARG A 96 -6.28 -10.50 -0.39
CA ARG A 96 -7.29 -9.87 0.44
C ARG A 96 -6.66 -9.42 1.74
N GLN A 97 -6.92 -8.17 2.10
CA GLN A 97 -6.50 -7.57 3.36
C GLN A 97 -7.73 -7.14 4.14
N ARG A 98 -7.98 -7.80 5.27
CA ARG A 98 -9.05 -7.43 6.20
C ARG A 98 -8.47 -6.51 7.27
N TYR A 99 -8.96 -5.29 7.33
CA TYR A 99 -8.55 -4.27 8.28
C TYR A 99 -9.47 -4.29 9.49
N HIS A 100 -8.94 -4.60 10.68
CA HIS A 100 -9.69 -4.64 11.94
C HIS A 100 -9.63 -3.28 12.63
N THR A 101 -10.38 -2.32 12.11
CA THR A 101 -10.50 -0.98 12.70
C THR A 101 -11.83 -0.82 13.44
N GLU A 102 -12.14 0.37 13.96
CA GLU A 102 -13.48 0.69 14.48
C GLU A 102 -14.60 0.38 13.47
N ASN A 103 -14.30 0.51 12.18
CA ASN A 103 -15.16 0.12 11.09
C ASN A 103 -14.39 -0.87 10.20
N PRO A 104 -14.49 -2.18 10.47
CA PRO A 104 -13.74 -3.16 9.69
C PRO A 104 -14.11 -3.11 8.21
N PHE A 105 -13.11 -3.28 7.35
CA PHE A 105 -13.29 -3.29 5.90
C PHE A 105 -12.29 -4.24 5.26
N ASP A 106 -12.63 -4.72 4.07
CA ASP A 106 -11.76 -5.55 3.26
C ASP A 106 -11.25 -4.75 2.06
N VAL A 107 -10.01 -5.02 1.65
CA VAL A 107 -9.44 -4.56 0.39
C VAL A 107 -8.94 -5.78 -0.38
N TRP A 108 -9.39 -5.92 -1.62
CA TRP A 108 -8.85 -6.90 -2.56
C TRP A 108 -7.93 -6.19 -3.53
N SER A 109 -6.77 -6.79 -3.74
CA SER A 109 -5.75 -6.25 -4.62
C SER A 109 -5.25 -7.34 -5.56
N LYS A 110 -5.23 -7.05 -6.86
CA LYS A 110 -4.78 -7.95 -7.91
C LYS A 110 -3.30 -7.74 -8.21
N SER A 111 -2.55 -8.82 -8.31
CA SER A 111 -1.13 -8.77 -8.71
C SER A 111 -0.93 -8.18 -10.10
N ILE A 112 0.15 -7.43 -10.25
CA ILE A 112 0.59 -6.88 -11.53
C ILE A 112 1.56 -7.85 -12.19
N GLN A 113 1.28 -8.19 -13.45
CA GLN A 113 2.15 -9.07 -14.23
C GLN A 113 3.55 -8.48 -14.37
N GLY A 114 4.58 -9.30 -14.10
CA GLY A 114 5.98 -8.95 -14.30
C GLY A 114 6.62 -8.14 -13.17
N VAL A 115 5.90 -7.81 -12.09
CA VAL A 115 6.44 -7.04 -10.96
C VAL A 115 6.13 -7.75 -9.64
N ASN A 116 7.15 -8.37 -9.03
CA ASN A 116 6.95 -9.14 -7.80
C ASN A 116 6.48 -8.25 -6.64
N GLY A 117 5.48 -8.73 -5.90
CA GLY A 117 4.89 -8.03 -4.76
C GLY A 117 4.09 -6.76 -5.10
N CYS A 118 3.93 -6.40 -6.38
CA CYS A 118 3.14 -5.24 -6.80
C CYS A 118 1.68 -5.64 -7.05
N PHE A 119 0.76 -4.86 -6.48
CA PHE A 119 -0.67 -5.08 -6.57
C PHE A 119 -1.42 -3.80 -6.89
N GLN A 120 -2.48 -3.92 -7.67
CA GLN A 120 -3.46 -2.88 -7.89
C GLN A 120 -4.67 -3.17 -7.01
N GLN A 121 -5.10 -2.20 -6.21
CA GLN A 121 -6.37 -2.34 -5.47
C GLN A 121 -7.51 -2.42 -6.49
N VAL A 122 -8.49 -3.30 -6.27
CA VAL A 122 -9.59 -3.51 -7.22
C VAL A 122 -10.95 -3.30 -6.57
N LEU A 123 -11.05 -3.62 -5.29
CA LEU A 123 -12.28 -3.52 -4.53
C LEU A 123 -11.98 -3.20 -3.08
N SER A 124 -12.76 -2.30 -2.48
CA SER A 124 -12.84 -2.14 -1.04
C SER A 124 -14.30 -2.22 -0.60
N LEU A 125 -14.57 -2.97 0.47
CA LEU A 125 -15.92 -3.15 1.03
C LEU A 125 -15.89 -2.93 2.54
N ASP A 126 -16.75 -2.04 3.03
CA ASP A 126 -17.02 -1.88 4.46
C ASP A 126 -17.80 -3.11 4.98
N ILE A 127 -17.35 -3.70 6.09
CA ILE A 127 -18.01 -4.86 6.71
C ILE A 127 -19.12 -4.38 7.68
N SER A 128 -18.94 -3.21 8.31
CA SER A 128 -19.83 -2.71 9.36
C SER A 128 -21.13 -2.08 8.85
N LYS A 129 -21.29 -1.93 7.53
CA LYS A 129 -22.51 -1.40 6.93
C LYS A 129 -23.03 -2.39 5.91
N LYS A 130 -24.32 -2.73 6.00
CA LYS A 130 -25.11 -3.27 4.88
C LYS A 130 -25.25 -2.24 3.72
N ASP A 131 -24.30 -1.32 3.61
CA ASP A 131 -24.24 -0.22 2.67
C ASP A 131 -23.20 -0.59 1.61
N ILE A 132 -23.61 -1.59 0.85
CA ILE A 132 -22.92 -2.15 -0.31
C ILE A 132 -22.58 -1.07 -1.37
N HIS A 133 -23.22 0.09 -1.29
CA HIS A 133 -23.01 1.24 -2.17
C HIS A 133 -21.68 1.99 -1.93
N LYS A 134 -20.88 1.59 -0.93
CA LYS A 134 -19.53 2.11 -0.70
C LYS A 134 -18.40 1.27 -1.29
N ALA A 135 -18.70 0.47 -2.32
CA ALA A 135 -17.65 -0.12 -3.13
C ALA A 135 -16.83 0.99 -3.80
N LEU A 136 -15.65 1.28 -3.27
CA LEU A 136 -14.74 2.24 -3.87
C LEU A 136 -13.79 1.52 -4.81
N ARG A 137 -13.77 1.92 -6.07
CA ARG A 137 -12.68 1.57 -6.97
C ARG A 137 -11.47 2.38 -6.52
N HIS A 138 -10.45 1.67 -6.09
CA HIS A 138 -9.16 2.28 -5.80
C HIS A 138 -8.22 1.92 -6.93
N ASP A 139 -7.97 2.83 -7.87
CA ASP A 139 -6.89 2.62 -8.85
C ASP A 139 -5.51 2.92 -8.23
N ALA A 140 -5.35 2.51 -6.97
CA ALA A 140 -4.14 2.73 -6.21
C ALA A 140 -3.24 1.52 -6.33
N MET A 141 -1.99 1.80 -6.67
CA MET A 141 -0.93 0.83 -6.67
C MET A 141 -0.39 0.70 -5.25
N MET A 142 -0.12 -0.54 -4.86
CA MET A 142 0.58 -0.86 -3.64
C MET A 142 1.63 -1.93 -3.90
N GLN A 143 2.62 -2.00 -3.03
CA GLN A 143 3.63 -3.05 -3.09
C GLN A 143 3.89 -3.60 -1.71
N LEU A 144 3.86 -4.91 -1.61
CA LEU A 144 4.18 -5.67 -0.42
C LEU A 144 5.63 -6.13 -0.51
N HIS A 145 6.42 -5.77 0.50
CA HIS A 145 7.83 -6.13 0.61
C HIS A 145 8.11 -6.71 1.99
N LEU A 146 8.75 -7.88 2.03
CA LEU A 146 9.26 -8.50 3.24
C LEU A 146 10.72 -8.09 3.44
N LEU A 147 10.95 -7.33 4.50
CA LEU A 147 12.28 -6.94 4.93
C LEU A 147 12.74 -7.90 6.04
N GLU A 148 13.72 -8.73 5.71
CA GLU A 148 14.42 -9.57 6.68
C GLU A 148 15.52 -8.77 7.37
N VAL A 149 15.51 -8.77 8.70
CA VAL A 149 16.55 -8.14 9.52
C VAL A 149 17.21 -9.22 10.37
N LYS A 150 18.53 -9.34 10.28
CA LYS A 150 19.28 -10.38 11.00
C LYS A 150 19.02 -10.28 12.51
N GLY A 151 18.53 -11.38 13.09
CA GLY A 151 18.24 -11.45 14.53
C GLY A 151 16.91 -10.83 14.95
N SER A 152 16.04 -10.45 14.00
CA SER A 152 14.68 -9.97 14.26
C SER A 152 13.68 -10.68 13.36
N GLU A 153 12.41 -10.68 13.77
CA GLU A 153 11.32 -11.08 12.90
C GLU A 153 11.20 -10.12 11.70
N PRO A 154 10.78 -10.61 10.52
CA PRO A 154 10.68 -9.78 9.33
C PRO A 154 9.61 -8.69 9.49
N PHE A 155 9.88 -7.55 8.87
CA PHE A 155 8.87 -6.51 8.68
C PHE A 155 8.14 -6.77 7.37
N LEU A 156 6.82 -6.64 7.38
CA LEU A 156 6.07 -6.45 6.15
C LEU A 156 5.91 -4.95 5.91
N MET A 157 6.24 -4.53 4.71
CA MET A 157 6.20 -3.14 4.25
C MET A 157 5.16 -3.04 3.15
N GLN A 158 4.11 -2.23 3.38
CA GLN A 158 3.15 -1.87 2.33
C GLN A 158 3.44 -0.46 1.85
N MET A 159 4.10 -0.39 0.71
CA MET A 159 4.38 0.86 0.01
C MET A 159 3.15 1.28 -0.77
N LEU A 160 2.76 2.54 -0.64
CA LEU A 160 1.59 3.12 -1.31
C LEU A 160 2.05 4.25 -2.23
N TRP A 161 1.43 4.38 -3.41
CA TRP A 161 1.66 5.48 -4.34
C TRP A 161 0.42 6.38 -4.40
N GLY A 162 0.64 7.70 -4.45
CA GLY A 162 -0.45 8.69 -4.56
C GLY A 162 -1.37 8.76 -3.33
N ARG A 163 -0.90 8.32 -2.16
CA ARG A 163 -1.66 8.35 -0.90
C ARG A 163 -0.98 9.28 0.11
N MET A 164 -1.71 9.71 1.14
CA MET A 164 -1.15 10.53 2.24
C MET A 164 -0.19 9.76 3.15
N ILE A 165 -0.09 8.44 2.99
CA ILE A 165 0.83 7.56 3.71
C ILE A 165 1.74 6.94 2.66
N ALA A 166 3.05 7.11 2.81
CA ALA A 166 4.04 6.56 1.88
C ALA A 166 4.26 5.06 2.14
N LEU A 167 4.31 4.68 3.42
CA LEU A 167 4.59 3.32 3.85
C LEU A 167 3.78 2.97 5.11
N VAL A 168 3.15 1.80 5.11
CA VAL A 168 2.63 1.15 6.32
C VAL A 168 3.59 0.03 6.70
N ILE A 169 3.93 -0.05 7.98
CA ILE A 169 4.91 -0.98 8.53
C ILE A 169 4.19 -1.94 9.46
N TYR A 170 4.35 -3.23 9.18
CA TYR A 170 3.73 -4.29 9.94
C TYR A 170 4.76 -5.20 10.60
N ARG A 171 4.36 -5.76 11.75
CA ARG A 171 5.04 -6.88 12.41
C ARG A 171 4.02 -7.94 12.83
N ARG A 172 4.50 -9.13 13.15
CA ARG A 172 3.66 -10.16 13.77
C ARG A 172 3.33 -9.84 15.24
N LYS A 173 4.19 -9.05 15.90
CA LYS A 173 4.00 -8.54 17.26
C LYS A 173 3.61 -7.06 17.24
N PRO A 174 2.83 -6.58 18.21
CA PRO A 174 2.31 -5.21 18.21
C PRO A 174 3.36 -4.14 18.56
N GLU A 175 4.49 -4.54 19.15
CA GLU A 175 5.47 -3.61 19.69
C GLU A 175 6.65 -3.39 18.74
N VAL A 176 7.11 -2.14 18.66
CA VAL A 176 8.31 -1.77 17.93
C VAL A 176 8.95 -0.54 18.57
N THR A 177 10.28 -0.52 18.55
CA THR A 177 11.09 0.64 18.96
C THR A 177 11.55 1.45 17.74
N GLN A 178 11.94 2.70 17.97
CA GLN A 178 12.47 3.54 16.89
C GLN A 178 13.76 2.96 16.27
N ASP A 179 14.62 2.33 17.09
CA ASP A 179 15.86 1.70 16.62
C ASP A 179 15.59 0.49 15.72
N GLU A 180 14.57 -0.31 16.04
CA GLU A 180 14.14 -1.43 15.20
C GLU A 180 13.59 -0.99 13.84
N LEU A 181 13.07 0.24 13.72
CA LEU A 181 12.58 0.81 12.46
C LEU A 181 13.69 1.40 11.58
N LYS A 182 14.92 1.49 12.07
CA LYS A 182 16.04 2.06 11.32
C LYS A 182 16.28 1.37 9.97
N PRO A 183 16.32 0.03 9.85
CA PRO A 183 16.48 -0.64 8.56
C PRO A 183 15.35 -0.34 7.57
N VAL A 184 14.12 -0.21 8.08
CA VAL A 184 12.95 0.15 7.26
C VAL A 184 13.11 1.57 6.71
N PHE A 185 13.50 2.52 7.57
CA PHE A 185 13.71 3.92 7.19
C PHE A 185 14.85 4.09 6.18
N GLU A 186 15.97 3.39 6.38
CA GLU A 186 17.10 3.37 5.46
C GLU A 186 16.71 2.83 4.07
N LEU A 187 15.97 1.72 4.03
CA LEU A 187 15.49 1.14 2.78
C LEU A 187 14.58 2.11 2.04
N ILE A 188 13.55 2.66 2.70
CA ILE A 188 12.61 3.55 2.01
C ILE A 188 13.27 4.86 1.57
N THR A 189 14.25 5.35 2.33
CA THR A 189 14.99 6.57 1.97
C THR A 189 15.86 6.33 0.75
N LYS A 190 16.46 5.15 0.62
CA LYS A 190 17.19 4.74 -0.58
C LYS A 190 16.29 4.64 -1.80
N LEU A 191 15.05 4.18 -1.63
CA LEU A 191 14.11 3.97 -2.73
C LEU A 191 13.40 5.24 -3.18
N ARG A 192 13.00 6.10 -2.25
CA ARG A 192 12.11 7.25 -2.53
C ARG A 192 12.73 8.60 -2.15
N GLY A 193 14.00 8.63 -1.76
CA GLY A 193 14.67 9.83 -1.26
C GLY A 193 14.24 10.18 0.16
N ALA A 194 14.57 11.39 0.62
CA ALA A 194 14.34 11.83 1.99
C ALA A 194 12.87 11.63 2.44
N GLN A 195 12.68 10.85 3.50
CA GLN A 195 11.38 10.55 4.09
C GLN A 195 11.15 11.28 5.41
N ARG A 196 9.89 11.47 5.80
CA ARG A 196 9.55 11.88 7.17
C ARG A 196 9.88 10.76 8.14
N LEU A 197 10.18 11.11 9.40
CA LEU A 197 10.43 10.10 10.43
C LEU A 197 9.20 9.19 10.60
N PRO A 198 9.41 7.88 10.85
CA PRO A 198 8.33 6.97 11.14
C PRO A 198 7.52 7.44 12.35
N LYS A 199 6.19 7.41 12.23
CA LYS A 199 5.27 7.57 13.35
C LYS A 199 4.90 6.20 13.87
N ILE A 200 5.40 5.86 15.05
CA ILE A 200 5.02 4.64 15.77
C ILE A 200 3.56 4.76 16.18
N CYS A 201 2.81 3.68 16.06
CA CYS A 201 1.44 3.65 16.54
C CYS A 201 1.48 3.49 18.07
N GLU A 202 0.76 4.36 18.79
CA GLU A 202 0.84 4.41 20.26
C GLU A 202 -0.35 3.71 20.92
N ASN A 203 -1.45 3.55 20.18
CA ASN A 203 -2.72 3.09 20.71
C ASN A 203 -3.16 1.81 20.00
N PRO A 204 -3.06 0.63 20.65
CA PRO A 204 -3.78 -0.55 20.19
C PRO A 204 -5.28 -0.25 20.13
N LEU A 205 -5.87 -0.43 18.96
CA LEU A 205 -7.31 -0.59 18.86
C LEU A 205 -7.69 -1.72 19.81
N ARG A 206 -8.57 -1.43 20.77
CA ARG A 206 -9.18 -2.49 21.59
C ARG A 206 -9.78 -3.49 20.61
N ASP A 207 -9.45 -4.77 20.75
CA ASP A 207 -10.08 -5.82 19.95
C ASP A 207 -11.60 -5.63 20.06
N ILE A 208 -12.22 -5.16 18.99
CA ILE A 208 -13.69 -5.10 18.85
C ILE A 208 -14.16 -6.49 18.40
N LEU A 209 -13.59 -7.53 18.99
CA LEU A 209 -14.22 -8.85 19.03
C LEU A 209 -15.22 -8.81 20.18
N VAL A 210 -16.35 -8.16 19.92
CA VAL A 210 -17.60 -8.50 20.59
C VAL A 210 -18.29 -9.52 19.68
N PHE A 211 -18.63 -10.65 20.28
CA PHE A 211 -19.32 -11.86 19.79
C PHE A 211 -18.41 -13.04 19.44
#